data_AF-A0A3Q9HSI4-F1
#
_entry.id   AF-A0A3Q9HSI4-F1
#
_cell.length_a   1.000
_cell.length_b   1.000
_cell.length_c   1.000
_cell.angle_alpha   90.00
_cell.angle_beta   90.00
_cell.angle_gamma   90.00
#
_symmetry.space_group_name_H-M   'P 1'
#
loop_
_entity.id
_entity.type
_entity.pdbx_description
1 polymer ?
#
loop_
_entity_poly.entity_id
_entity_poly.type
_entity_poly.pdbx_seq_one_letter_code
_entity_poly.pdbx_strand_id
1 'polypeptide(L)'
;MKTKIRNSELEEVIRKAEDNGRLIGREIFNGIFSYEYDKNIESRSVYRALKNARGYVNHISLGKDVFIRFWRKEDRNRLNPPVENCESDFYNIYELRGLSFSYFISNLLELTCSSKLDDRWWFLYPIVGTKERHRVRTICLD
;
A
#
# COMPACT_ATOMS: atom_id res chain seq x y z
N MET A 1 6.05 -3.69 12.14
CA MET A 1 4.77 -3.57 12.86
C MET A 1 4.88 -2.50 13.94
N LYS A 2 3.85 -1.68 14.14
CA LYS A 2 3.72 -0.72 15.24
C LYS A 2 2.30 -0.76 15.80
N THR A 3 2.14 -0.50 17.10
CA THR A 3 0.80 -0.43 17.72
C THR A 3 0.07 0.83 17.26
N LYS A 4 0.76 1.97 17.27
CA LYS A 4 0.22 3.25 16.82
C LYS A 4 1.29 3.97 16.01
N ILE A 5 0.88 4.60 14.91
CA ILE A 5 1.71 5.52 14.14
C ILE A 5 0.99 6.86 14.07
N ARG A 6 1.71 7.93 14.37
CA ARG A 6 1.27 9.31 14.12
C ARG A 6 1.89 9.81 12.82
N ASN A 7 1.28 10.81 12.19
CA ASN A 7 1.84 11.43 10.98
C ASN A 7 3.28 11.95 11.14
N SER A 8 3.63 12.46 12.32
CA SER A 8 5.00 12.91 12.61
C SER A 8 6.03 11.78 12.61
N GLU A 9 5.59 10.53 12.83
CA GLU A 9 6.44 9.34 12.92
C GLU A 9 6.41 8.55 11.61
N LEU A 10 5.35 8.68 10.80
CA LEU A 10 5.15 7.89 9.60
C LEU A 10 6.29 8.08 8.58
N GLU A 11 6.81 9.29 8.43
CA GLU A 11 7.96 9.56 7.56
C GLU A 11 9.20 8.76 8.00
N GLU A 12 9.50 8.75 9.30
CA GLU A 12 10.62 7.98 9.83
C GLU A 12 10.40 6.47 9.68
N VAL A 13 9.17 5.99 9.90
CA VAL A 13 8.84 4.57 9.73
C VAL A 13 8.99 4.14 8.27
N ILE A 14 8.52 4.97 7.33
CA ILE A 14 8.70 4.73 5.89
C ILE A 14 10.19 4.69 5.54
N ARG A 15 10.97 5.66 6.01
CA ARG A 15 12.42 5.71 5.76
C ARG A 15 13.14 4.46 6.28
N LYS A 16 12.85 4.02 7.52
CA LYS A 16 13.46 2.80 8.07
C LYS A 16 13.10 1.55 7.27
N ALA A 17 11.84 1.46 6.80
CA ALA A 17 11.42 0.36 5.96
C ALA A 17 12.08 0.43 4.57
N GLU A 18 12.23 1.63 4.00
CA GLU A 18 12.96 1.87 2.75
C GLU A 18 14.40 1.39 2.85
N ASP A 19 15.12 1.73 3.93
CA ASP A 19 16.51 1.31 4.14
C ASP A 19 16.64 -0.22 4.08
N ASN A 20 15.72 -0.95 4.72
CA ASN A 20 15.67 -2.41 4.63
C ASN A 20 15.40 -2.90 3.20
N GLY A 21 14.46 -2.25 2.49
CA GLY A 21 14.12 -2.59 1.11
C GLY A 21 15.28 -2.35 0.14
N ARG A 22 16.09 -1.30 0.37
CA ARG A 22 17.28 -1.02 -0.45
C ARG A 22 18.36 -2.09 -0.32
N LEU A 23 18.46 -2.74 0.83
CA LEU A 23 19.44 -3.83 1.05
C LEU A 23 19.06 -5.13 0.35
N ILE A 24 17.76 -5.41 0.21
CA ILE A 24 17.26 -6.70 -0.30
C ILE A 24 16.80 -6.60 -1.77
N GLY A 25 16.17 -5.49 -2.14
CA GLY A 25 15.55 -5.29 -3.45
C GLY A 25 14.05 -5.00 -3.36
N ARG A 26 13.43 -4.72 -4.52
CA ARG A 26 12.01 -4.32 -4.61
C ARG A 26 11.04 -5.47 -4.84
N GLU A 27 11.54 -6.68 -5.07
CA GLU A 27 10.73 -7.85 -5.43
C GLU A 27 10.23 -8.63 -4.21
N ILE A 28 10.48 -8.13 -3.00
CA ILE A 28 10.01 -8.71 -1.75
C ILE A 28 8.75 -8.01 -1.23
N PHE A 29 8.01 -8.66 -0.33
CA PHE A 29 7.00 -7.95 0.46
C PHE A 29 7.70 -7.08 1.50
N ASN A 30 7.67 -5.76 1.32
CA ASN A 30 8.18 -4.83 2.32
C ASN A 30 7.05 -3.91 2.76
N GLY A 31 6.43 -4.26 3.88
CA GLY A 31 5.22 -3.63 4.33
C GLY A 31 5.29 -3.01 5.72
N ILE A 32 4.48 -1.97 5.90
CA ILE A 32 4.27 -1.30 7.19
C ILE A 32 2.85 -1.61 7.67
N PHE A 33 2.74 -2.05 8.92
CA PHE A 33 1.47 -2.33 9.57
C PHE A 33 1.36 -1.53 10.86
N SER A 34 0.27 -0.76 10.99
CA SER A 34 -0.09 -0.02 12.19
C SER A 34 -1.51 -0.31 12.62
N TYR A 35 -1.72 -0.73 13.87
CA TYR A 35 -3.05 -1.04 14.39
C TYR A 35 -3.91 0.22 14.61
N GLU A 36 -3.30 1.26 15.18
CA GLU A 36 -3.91 2.58 15.26
C GLU A 36 -3.21 3.54 14.31
N TYR A 37 -4.00 4.41 13.69
CA TYR A 37 -3.50 5.54 12.94
C TYR A 37 -4.34 6.76 13.28
N ASP A 38 -3.67 7.74 13.85
CA ASP A 38 -4.28 8.98 14.31
C ASP A 38 -3.91 10.06 13.28
N LYS A 39 -4.90 10.58 12.54
CA LYS A 39 -4.89 11.74 11.61
C LYS A 39 -5.02 11.44 10.11
N ASN A 40 -5.23 12.55 9.37
CA ASN A 40 -5.46 12.64 7.93
C ASN A 40 -4.19 12.29 7.12
N ILE A 41 -4.32 11.37 6.16
CA ILE A 41 -3.25 10.91 5.25
C ILE A 41 -2.79 12.01 4.27
N GLU A 42 -3.52 13.12 4.17
CA GLU A 42 -3.24 14.24 3.26
C GLU A 42 -2.01 15.09 3.63
N SER A 43 -1.23 14.70 4.64
CA SER A 43 -0.07 15.47 5.03
C SER A 43 1.00 15.49 3.92
N ARG A 44 1.64 16.66 3.74
CA ARG A 44 2.76 16.84 2.80
C ARG A 44 3.98 15.96 3.15
N SER A 45 4.16 15.62 4.43
CA SER A 45 5.27 14.75 4.85
C SER A 45 5.05 13.31 4.40
N VAL A 46 3.83 12.78 4.50
CA VAL A 46 3.50 11.43 4.00
C VAL A 46 3.74 11.34 2.49
N TYR A 47 3.28 12.35 1.74
CA TYR A 47 3.52 12.41 0.30
C TYR A 47 5.02 12.35 -0.06
N ARG A 48 5.85 13.15 0.63
CA ARG A 48 7.30 13.16 0.41
C ARG A 48 7.95 11.83 0.78
N ALA A 49 7.55 11.24 1.91
CA ALA A 49 8.06 9.96 2.36
C ALA A 49 7.78 8.84 1.35
N LEU A 50 6.55 8.77 0.82
CA LEU A 50 6.19 7.81 -0.22
C LEU A 50 6.96 8.05 -1.52
N LYS A 51 7.12 9.32 -1.95
CA LYS A 51 7.94 9.66 -3.12
C LYS A 51 9.39 9.21 -2.97
N ASN A 52 9.98 9.42 -1.79
CA ASN A 52 11.37 9.04 -1.51
C ASN A 52 11.54 7.51 -1.47
N ALA A 53 10.55 6.79 -0.91
CA ALA A 53 10.58 5.34 -0.82
C ALA A 53 10.63 4.64 -2.19
N ARG A 54 10.15 5.28 -3.26
CA ARG A 54 10.25 4.80 -4.67
C ARG A 54 9.91 3.30 -4.85
N GLY A 55 8.90 2.79 -4.15
CA GLY A 55 8.50 1.38 -4.24
C GLY A 55 9.31 0.39 -3.40
N TYR A 56 10.36 0.82 -2.69
CA TYR A 56 11.06 -0.04 -1.73
C TYR A 56 10.20 -0.41 -0.53
N VAL A 57 9.17 0.38 -0.23
CA VAL A 57 8.06 0.00 0.67
C VAL A 57 6.82 -0.12 -0.20
N ASN A 58 6.17 -1.28 -0.25
CA ASN A 58 5.14 -1.55 -1.26
C ASN A 58 3.72 -1.77 -0.73
N HIS A 59 3.56 -2.12 0.54
CA HIS A 59 2.24 -2.31 1.15
C HIS A 59 2.18 -1.64 2.53
N ILE A 60 1.25 -0.74 2.76
CA ILE A 60 1.14 -0.01 4.03
C ILE A 60 -0.30 -0.08 4.50
N SER A 61 -0.51 -0.57 5.72
CA SER A 61 -1.79 -0.53 6.42
C SER A 61 -1.69 0.39 7.63
N LEU A 62 -2.54 1.43 7.65
CA LEU A 62 -2.60 2.45 8.68
C LEU A 62 -3.98 2.45 9.32
N GLY A 63 -4.09 1.81 10.48
CA GLY A 63 -5.38 1.56 11.09
C GLY A 63 -6.25 0.65 10.23
N LYS A 64 -7.49 0.47 10.67
CA LYS A 64 -8.43 -0.45 10.00
C LYS A 64 -8.87 0.03 8.60
N ASP A 65 -8.72 1.32 8.29
CA ASP A 65 -9.36 1.95 7.14
C ASP A 65 -8.41 2.27 5.99
N VAL A 66 -7.17 2.66 6.27
CA VAL A 66 -6.28 3.22 5.24
C VAL A 66 -5.28 2.19 4.75
N PHE A 67 -5.30 1.92 3.45
CA PHE A 67 -4.34 1.03 2.79
C PHE A 67 -3.61 1.78 1.68
N ILE A 68 -2.30 1.58 1.55
CA ILE A 68 -1.48 2.19 0.50
C ILE A 68 -0.71 1.08 -0.19
N ARG A 69 -0.70 1.10 -1.53
CA ARG A 69 0.01 0.12 -2.33
C ARG A 69 0.82 0.77 -3.44
N PHE A 70 2.05 0.30 -3.60
CA PHE A 70 2.91 0.60 -4.74
C PHE A 70 2.48 -0.22 -5.97
N TRP A 71 2.53 0.43 -7.12
CA TRP A 71 2.25 -0.14 -8.42
C TRP A 71 3.30 0.31 -9.42
N ARG A 72 3.62 -0.57 -10.37
CA ARG A 72 4.49 -0.21 -11.47
C ARG A 72 3.69 0.48 -12.57
N LYS A 73 4.34 1.30 -13.39
CA LYS A 73 3.70 2.01 -14.52
C LYS A 73 2.86 1.06 -15.39
N GLU A 74 3.39 -0.12 -15.69
CA GLU A 74 2.75 -1.15 -16.52
C GLU A 74 1.42 -1.66 -15.94
N ASP A 75 1.21 -1.52 -14.62
CA ASP A 75 -0.01 -1.97 -13.95
C ASP A 75 -1.19 -1.01 -14.15
N ARG A 76 -0.95 0.22 -14.58
CA ARG A 76 -1.96 1.29 -14.57
C ARG A 76 -3.26 0.92 -15.30
N ASN A 77 -3.15 0.21 -16.43
CA ASN A 77 -4.27 -0.10 -17.32
C ASN A 77 -5.04 -1.33 -16.86
N ARG A 78 -4.46 -2.20 -16.02
CA ARG A 78 -5.14 -3.38 -15.46
C ARG A 78 -5.96 -3.07 -14.21
N LEU A 79 -5.76 -1.89 -13.60
CA LEU A 79 -6.57 -1.41 -12.50
C LEU A 79 -7.95 -0.98 -13.00
N ASN A 80 -8.99 -1.09 -12.16
CA ASN A 80 -10.37 -0.76 -12.54
C ASN A 80 -11.10 0.08 -11.48
N PRO A 81 -11.15 1.42 -11.60
CA PRO A 81 -10.77 2.17 -12.79
C PRO A 81 -9.24 2.27 -12.98
N PRO A 82 -8.76 2.43 -14.23
CA PRO A 82 -7.34 2.61 -14.51
C PRO A 82 -6.81 3.89 -13.87
N VAL A 83 -5.48 3.99 -13.78
CA VAL A 83 -4.82 5.25 -13.39
C VAL A 83 -4.49 6.04 -14.66
N GLU A 84 -5.07 7.23 -14.75
CA GLU A 84 -4.85 8.18 -15.84
C GLU A 84 -3.83 9.26 -15.42
N ASN A 85 -3.19 9.91 -16.40
CA ASN A 85 -2.27 11.03 -16.17
C ASN A 85 -1.08 10.72 -15.23
N CYS A 86 -0.62 9.47 -15.23
CA CYS A 86 0.54 9.01 -14.47
C CYS A 86 1.45 8.17 -15.38
N GLU A 87 2.61 8.72 -15.73
CA GLU A 87 3.55 8.11 -16.69
C GLU A 87 4.76 7.45 -16.01
N SER A 88 4.76 7.36 -14.68
CA SER A 88 5.76 6.71 -13.83
C SER A 88 5.12 5.63 -12.95
N ASP A 89 5.94 4.94 -12.17
CA ASP A 89 5.48 4.14 -11.03
C ASP A 89 4.71 5.01 -10.04
N PHE A 90 3.83 4.41 -9.24
CA PHE A 90 2.93 5.18 -8.39
C PHE A 90 2.52 4.47 -7.12
N TYR A 91 2.05 5.25 -6.14
CA TYR A 91 1.29 4.74 -5.01
C TYR A 91 -0.18 5.08 -5.16
N ASN A 92 -1.04 4.11 -4.87
CA ASN A 92 -2.46 4.37 -4.65
C ASN A 92 -2.76 4.32 -3.16
N ILE A 93 -3.54 5.30 -2.71
CA ILE A 93 -4.08 5.38 -1.36
C ILE A 93 -5.57 5.00 -1.42
N TYR A 94 -5.97 4.08 -0.56
CA TYR A 94 -7.32 3.52 -0.49
C TYR A 94 -7.92 3.73 0.89
N GLU A 95 -9.23 4.01 0.93
CA GLU A 95 -10.03 4.00 2.15
C GLU A 95 -10.98 2.78 2.12
N LEU A 96 -10.55 1.71 2.77
CA LEU A 96 -11.17 0.38 2.71
C LEU A 96 -12.11 0.09 3.88
N ARG A 97 -12.47 1.10 4.69
CA ARG A 97 -13.53 1.05 5.71
C ARG A 97 -13.55 -0.25 6.54
N GLY A 98 -12.47 -0.53 7.25
CA GLY A 98 -12.30 -1.72 8.09
C GLY A 98 -11.53 -2.88 7.45
N LEU A 99 -11.23 -2.83 6.14
CA LEU A 99 -10.58 -3.93 5.43
C LEU A 99 -9.07 -3.73 5.19
N SER A 100 -8.47 -2.64 5.69
CA SER A 100 -7.03 -2.37 5.45
C SER A 100 -6.13 -3.51 5.94
N PHE A 101 -6.40 -4.04 7.14
CA PHE A 101 -5.64 -5.16 7.68
C PHE A 101 -5.80 -6.43 6.84
N SER A 102 -7.04 -6.73 6.43
CA SER A 102 -7.35 -7.91 5.61
C SER A 102 -6.64 -7.85 4.26
N TYR A 103 -6.62 -6.68 3.61
CA TYR A 103 -5.90 -6.49 2.36
C TYR A 103 -4.39 -6.60 2.56
N PHE A 104 -3.83 -6.06 3.63
CA PHE A 104 -2.41 -6.22 3.93
C PHE A 104 -2.00 -7.68 4.08
N ILE A 105 -2.73 -8.45 4.89
CA ILE A 105 -2.47 -9.87 5.13
C ILE A 105 -2.67 -10.67 3.85
N SER A 106 -3.73 -10.40 3.09
CA SER A 106 -4.01 -11.12 1.84
C SER A 106 -2.93 -10.88 0.78
N ASN A 107 -2.42 -9.66 0.65
CA ASN A 107 -1.30 -9.36 -0.26
C ASN A 107 0.01 -10.01 0.21
N LEU A 108 0.24 -10.10 1.53
CA LEU A 108 1.37 -10.85 2.08
C LEU A 108 1.28 -12.34 1.75
N LEU A 109 0.10 -12.94 1.96
CA LEU A 109 -0.15 -14.35 1.61
C LEU A 109 0.02 -14.60 0.11
N GLU A 110 -0.54 -13.73 -0.74
CA GLU A 110 -0.42 -13.85 -2.20
C GLU A 110 1.05 -13.82 -2.67
N LEU A 111 1.90 -13.01 -2.05
CA LEU A 111 3.32 -12.93 -2.43
C LEU A 111 4.17 -14.08 -1.87
N THR A 112 3.82 -14.60 -0.70
CA THR A 112 4.65 -15.58 0.03
C THR A 112 4.21 -17.03 -0.13
N CYS A 113 2.95 -17.28 -0.50
CA CYS A 113 2.44 -18.63 -0.68
C CYS A 113 2.81 -19.19 -2.06
N SER A 114 3.45 -20.35 -2.08
CA SER A 114 3.80 -21.08 -3.32
C SER A 114 2.59 -21.73 -4.00
N SER A 115 1.48 -21.90 -3.28
CA SER A 115 0.24 -22.49 -3.80
C SER A 115 -0.73 -21.40 -4.27
N LYS A 116 -1.45 -21.69 -5.36
CA LYS A 116 -2.52 -20.80 -5.85
C LYS A 116 -3.62 -20.70 -4.79
N LEU A 117 -4.03 -19.47 -4.48
CA LEU A 117 -5.08 -19.17 -3.51
C LEU A 117 -6.46 -19.01 -4.16
N ASP A 118 -6.61 -19.49 -5.40
CA ASP A 118 -7.75 -19.28 -6.30
C ASP A 118 -9.12 -19.56 -5.63
N ASP A 119 -9.24 -20.65 -4.87
CA ASP A 119 -10.49 -21.03 -4.20
C ASP A 119 -10.88 -20.14 -3.01
N ARG A 120 -9.96 -19.26 -2.58
CA ARG A 120 -10.11 -18.40 -1.40
C ARG A 120 -10.15 -16.90 -1.73
N TRP A 121 -10.17 -16.53 -3.02
CA TRP A 121 -10.15 -15.12 -3.44
C TRP A 121 -11.30 -14.30 -2.87
N TRP A 122 -12.50 -14.88 -2.81
CA TRP A 122 -13.67 -14.20 -2.27
C TRP A 122 -13.51 -13.83 -0.78
N PHE A 123 -12.71 -14.59 -0.04
CA PHE A 123 -12.40 -14.35 1.37
C PHE A 123 -11.24 -13.36 1.53
N LEU A 124 -10.19 -13.52 0.72
CA LEU A 124 -8.98 -12.68 0.77
C LEU A 124 -9.24 -11.25 0.27
N TYR A 125 -10.11 -11.11 -0.74
CA TYR A 125 -10.42 -9.84 -1.39
C TYR A 125 -11.93 -9.64 -1.51
N PRO A 126 -12.63 -9.32 -0.40
CA PRO A 126 -14.09 -9.36 -0.32
C PRO A 126 -14.81 -8.19 -0.99
N ILE A 127 -14.11 -7.15 -1.45
CA ILE A 127 -14.75 -6.00 -2.10
C ILE A 127 -15.22 -6.40 -3.50
N VAL A 128 -16.54 -6.36 -3.73
CA VAL A 128 -17.15 -6.64 -5.03
C VAL A 128 -16.64 -5.67 -6.10
N GLY A 129 -16.14 -6.21 -7.20
CA GLY A 129 -15.53 -5.46 -8.31
C GLY A 129 -14.03 -5.29 -8.12
N THR A 130 -13.61 -4.42 -7.19
CA THR A 130 -12.21 -4.30 -6.73
C THR A 130 -12.08 -3.15 -5.72
N LYS A 131 -11.01 -3.19 -4.89
CA LYS A 131 -10.61 -2.07 -4.02
C LYS A 131 -10.36 -0.76 -4.76
N GLU A 132 -10.09 -0.79 -6.07
CA GLU A 132 -9.78 0.44 -6.84
C GLU A 132 -10.94 1.45 -6.87
N ARG A 133 -12.19 1.01 -6.64
CA ARG A 133 -13.35 1.91 -6.45
C ARG A 133 -13.26 2.75 -5.17
N HIS A 134 -12.43 2.34 -4.23
CA HIS A 134 -12.16 3.00 -2.95
C HIS A 134 -10.82 3.75 -2.97
N ARG A 135 -10.21 3.92 -4.15
CA ARG A 135 -9.00 4.72 -4.33
C ARG A 135 -9.33 6.19 -4.09
N VAL A 136 -8.71 6.77 -3.08
CA VAL A 136 -8.87 8.18 -2.72
C VAL A 136 -7.88 9.04 -3.50
N ARG A 137 -6.67 8.53 -3.75
CA ARG A 137 -5.60 9.30 -4.38
C ARG A 137 -4.55 8.42 -5.05
N THR A 138 -3.92 8.97 -6.08
CA THR A 138 -2.70 8.45 -6.70
C THR A 138 -1.54 9.43 -6.50
N ILE A 139 -0.34 8.91 -6.23
CA ILE A 139 0.91 9.65 -6.12
C ILE A 139 1.88 9.09 -7.16
N CYS A 140 2.07 9.82 -8.27
CA CYS A 140 3.06 9.51 -9.30
C CYS A 140 4.48 9.80 -8.81
N LEU A 141 5.44 8.95 -9.18
CA LEU A 141 6.82 8.99 -8.68
C LEU A 141 7.80 9.71 -9.63
N ASP A 142 7.29 10.61 -10.46
CA ASP A 142 8.08 11.51 -11.32
C ASP A 142 9.12 12.32 -10.51
#